data_AF-A0A1Q4GTU7-F1
#
_entry.id   AF-A0A1Q4GTU7-F1
#
_cell.length_a   1.000
_cell.length_b   1.000
_cell.length_c   1.000
_cell.angle_alpha   90.00
_cell.angle_beta   90.00
_cell.angle_gamma   90.00
#
_symmetry.space_group_name_H-M   'P 1'
#
loop_
_entity.id
_entity.type
_entity.pdbx_description
1 polymer ?
#
loop_
_entity_poly.entity_id
_entity_poly.type
_entity_poly.pdbx_seq_one_letter_code
_entity_poly.pdbx_strand_id
1 'polypeptide(L)'
;MAITLAEIEAQALQLTPRERSELAHRLIVSLDGPVEDTPEAIAQAWDEEIARRVADMDAGRTRWIPADEAMRRIRERIAAAKAAHAG
;
A
#
# COMPACT_ATOMS: atom_id res chain seq x y z
N MET A 1 -34.11 10.74 -3.46
CA MET A 1 -33.41 10.87 -4.76
C MET A 1 -32.24 9.92 -4.73
N ALA A 2 -32.07 9.10 -5.77
CA ALA A 2 -30.91 8.21 -5.89
C ALA A 2 -29.79 8.96 -6.60
N ILE A 3 -28.62 9.03 -5.98
CA ILE A 3 -27.41 9.54 -6.62
C ILE A 3 -26.82 8.40 -7.46
N THR A 4 -26.43 8.69 -8.69
CA THR A 4 -25.81 7.71 -9.60
C THR A 4 -24.28 7.74 -9.51
N LEU A 5 -23.64 6.63 -9.84
CA LEU A 5 -22.17 6.54 -9.90
C LEU A 5 -21.58 7.59 -10.87
N ALA A 6 -22.21 7.78 -12.03
CA ALA A 6 -21.78 8.75 -13.04
C ALA A 6 -21.84 10.19 -12.52
N GLU A 7 -22.85 10.54 -11.73
CA GLU A 7 -22.94 11.87 -11.11
C GLU A 7 -21.84 12.09 -10.06
N ILE A 8 -21.51 11.08 -9.24
CA ILE A 8 -20.42 11.15 -8.27
C ILE A 8 -19.06 11.26 -8.97
N GLU A 9 -18.84 10.48 -10.01
CA GLU A 9 -17.60 10.52 -10.80
C GLU A 9 -17.40 11.90 -11.44
N ALA A 10 -18.43 12.44 -12.09
CA ALA A 10 -18.38 13.75 -12.70
C ALA A 10 -18.05 14.86 -11.69
N GLN A 11 -18.60 14.79 -10.47
CA GLN A 11 -18.30 15.74 -9.39
C GLN A 11 -16.88 15.54 -8.84
N ALA A 12 -16.45 14.30 -8.62
CA ALA A 12 -15.11 14.00 -8.12
C ALA A 12 -14.02 14.47 -9.09
N LEU A 13 -14.26 14.39 -10.40
CA LEU A 13 -13.32 14.88 -11.42
C LEU A 13 -13.17 16.41 -11.45
N GLN A 14 -14.07 17.18 -10.82
CA GLN A 14 -13.92 18.64 -10.64
C GLN A 14 -12.94 19.00 -9.51
N LEU A 15 -12.58 18.06 -8.63
CA LEU A 15 -11.67 18.30 -7.51
C LEU A 15 -10.21 18.39 -7.98
N THR A 16 -9.37 19.07 -7.20
CA THR A 16 -7.92 19.08 -7.44
C THR A 16 -7.34 17.66 -7.32
N PRO A 17 -6.17 17.37 -7.92
CA PRO A 17 -5.54 16.05 -7.80
C PRO A 17 -5.34 15.58 -6.36
N ARG A 18 -5.03 16.50 -5.44
CA ARG A 18 -4.88 16.20 -4.01
C ARG A 18 -6.20 15.79 -3.38
N GLU A 19 -7.26 16.58 -3.57
CA GLU A 19 -8.58 16.29 -3.02
C GLU A 19 -9.19 15.00 -3.61
N ARG A 20 -8.94 14.71 -4.90
CA ARG A 20 -9.32 13.42 -5.50
C ARG A 20 -8.59 12.25 -4.85
N SER A 21 -7.29 12.39 -4.58
CA SER A 21 -6.51 11.36 -3.88
C SER A 21 -7.06 11.10 -2.47
N GLU A 22 -7.37 12.16 -1.74
CA GLU A 22 -7.99 12.07 -0.41
C GLU A 22 -9.38 11.42 -0.44
N LEU A 23 -10.21 11.75 -1.44
CA LEU A 23 -11.50 11.10 -1.65
C LEU A 23 -11.33 9.61 -2.00
N ALA A 24 -10.44 9.28 -2.92
CA ALA A 24 -10.16 7.90 -3.31
C ALA A 24 -9.67 7.07 -2.11
N HIS A 25 -8.77 7.61 -1.30
CA HIS A 25 -8.28 6.95 -0.09
C HIS A 25 -9.42 6.65 0.90
N ARG A 26 -10.30 7.63 1.17
CA ARG A 26 -11.46 7.42 2.06
C ARG A 26 -12.42 6.36 1.52
N LEU A 27 -12.66 6.34 0.21
CA LEU A 27 -13.51 5.34 -0.42
C LEU A 27 -12.89 3.95 -0.33
N ILE A 28 -11.58 3.81 -0.59
CA ILE A 28 -10.86 2.53 -0.43
C ILE A 28 -10.96 2.03 1.00
N VAL A 29 -10.65 2.89 1.98
CA VAL A 29 -10.77 2.54 3.42
C VAL A 29 -12.21 2.12 3.78
N SER A 30 -13.22 2.72 3.16
CA SER A 30 -14.61 2.32 3.39
C SER A 30 -14.98 0.95 2.80
N LEU A 31 -14.25 0.48 1.77
CA LEU A 31 -14.44 -0.84 1.17
C LEU A 31 -13.83 -1.95 2.02
N ASP A 32 -12.73 -1.66 2.72
CA ASP A 32 -12.02 -2.63 3.56
C ASP A 32 -12.86 -3.06 4.79
N GLY A 33 -13.97 -2.36 5.07
CA GLY A 33 -14.88 -2.66 6.18
C GLY A 33 -14.23 -2.45 7.54
N PRO A 34 -14.95 -2.73 8.64
CA PRO A 34 -14.30 -2.86 9.94
C PRO A 34 -13.34 -4.04 9.88
N VAL A 35 -12.12 -3.85 10.37
CA VAL A 35 -11.19 -4.95 10.58
C VAL A 35 -11.89 -5.99 11.46
N GLU A 36 -12.13 -7.19 10.92
CA GLU A 36 -12.85 -8.25 11.62
C GLU A 36 -12.01 -8.84 12.76
N ASP A 37 -10.69 -8.83 12.59
CA ASP A 37 -9.72 -9.24 13.60
C ASP A 37 -9.43 -8.15 14.62
N THR A 38 -9.16 -8.55 15.86
CA THR A 38 -8.70 -7.59 16.87
C THR A 38 -7.27 -7.14 16.57
N PRO A 39 -6.85 -5.95 17.03
CA PRO A 39 -5.45 -5.53 16.93
C PRO A 39 -4.46 -6.57 17.47
N GLU A 40 -4.83 -7.29 18.53
CA GLU A 40 -4.02 -8.37 19.11
C GLU A 40 -3.92 -9.58 18.19
N ALA A 41 -5.01 -9.98 17.53
CA ALA A 41 -4.99 -11.07 16.55
C ALA A 41 -4.13 -10.73 15.34
N ILE A 42 -4.21 -9.48 14.86
CA ILE A 42 -3.32 -8.98 13.78
C ILE A 42 -1.87 -9.00 14.23
N ALA A 43 -1.57 -8.50 15.44
CA ALA A 43 -0.22 -8.48 15.97
C ALA A 43 0.36 -9.90 16.08
N GLN A 44 -0.43 -10.85 16.59
CA GLN A 44 -0.06 -12.25 16.69
C GLN A 44 0.23 -12.86 15.31
N ALA A 45 -0.61 -12.61 14.30
CA ALA A 45 -0.38 -13.09 12.94
C ALA A 45 0.93 -12.53 12.33
N TRP A 46 1.25 -11.26 12.63
CA TRP A 46 2.54 -10.67 12.24
C TRP A 46 3.73 -11.30 12.96
N ASP A 47 3.62 -11.56 14.27
CA ASP A 47 4.67 -12.21 15.05
C ASP A 47 4.97 -13.61 14.51
N GLU A 48 3.94 -14.39 14.18
CA GLU A 48 4.07 -15.71 13.56
C GLU A 48 4.76 -15.65 12.20
N GLU A 49 4.36 -14.69 11.35
CA GLU A 49 4.95 -14.51 10.02
C GLU A 49 6.42 -14.05 10.11
N ILE A 50 6.75 -13.16 11.05
CA ILE A 50 8.13 -12.73 11.29
C ILE A 50 8.98 -13.91 11.76
N ALA A 51 8.51 -14.67 12.75
CA ALA A 51 9.22 -15.85 13.25
C ALA A 51 9.47 -16.87 12.14
N ARG A 52 8.48 -17.12 11.29
CA ARG A 52 8.60 -18.01 10.12
C ARG A 52 9.67 -17.50 9.14
N ARG A 53 9.68 -16.21 8.81
CA ARG A 53 10.67 -15.62 7.90
C ARG A 53 12.09 -15.67 8.45
N VAL A 54 12.26 -15.40 9.75
CA VAL A 54 13.56 -15.52 10.41
C VAL A 54 14.06 -16.97 10.34
N ALA A 55 13.20 -17.95 10.63
CA ALA A 55 13.57 -19.36 10.53
C ALA A 55 13.93 -19.79 9.09
N ASP A 56 13.27 -19.24 8.06
CA ASP A 56 13.64 -19.46 6.66
C ASP A 56 15.01 -18.83 6.31
N MET A 57 15.30 -17.66 6.85
CA MET A 57 16.58 -16.96 6.68
C MET A 57 17.72 -17.76 7.30
N ASP A 58 17.57 -18.19 8.56
CA ASP A 58 18.58 -18.95 9.31
C ASP A 58 18.83 -20.33 8.68
N ALA A 59 17.79 -20.96 8.15
CA ALA A 59 17.90 -22.24 7.46
C ALA A 59 18.41 -22.15 6.01
N GLY A 60 18.73 -20.94 5.53
CA GLY A 60 19.23 -20.73 4.17
C GLY A 60 18.18 -20.96 3.07
N ARG A 61 16.89 -20.97 3.41
CA ARG A 61 15.77 -21.08 2.45
C ARG A 61 15.45 -19.76 1.77
N THR A 62 15.95 -18.64 2.30
CA THR A 62 15.77 -17.32 1.74
C THR A 62 16.78 -17.03 0.64
N ARG A 63 16.30 -16.56 -0.52
CA ARG A 63 17.15 -16.01 -1.59
C ARG A 63 17.49 -14.56 -1.28
N TRP A 64 18.76 -14.30 -0.95
CA TRP A 64 19.25 -12.96 -0.67
C TRP A 64 19.53 -12.16 -1.94
N ILE A 65 19.43 -10.84 -1.80
CA ILE A 65 19.99 -9.89 -2.75
C ILE A 65 21.14 -9.14 -2.06
N PRO A 66 22.25 -8.85 -2.77
CA PRO A 66 23.30 -8.00 -2.24
C PRO A 66 22.76 -6.62 -1.81
N ALA A 67 23.29 -6.07 -0.72
CA ALA A 67 22.78 -4.83 -0.14
C ALA A 67 22.96 -3.62 -1.06
N ASP A 68 24.07 -3.56 -1.79
CA ASP A 68 24.36 -2.56 -2.82
C ASP A 68 23.32 -2.60 -3.96
N GLU A 69 22.98 -3.80 -4.41
CA GLU A 69 21.95 -4.03 -5.43
C GLU A 69 20.56 -3.63 -4.93
N ALA A 70 20.21 -3.98 -3.69
CA ALA A 70 18.96 -3.55 -3.06
C ALA A 70 18.85 -2.02 -3.02
N MET A 71 19.91 -1.35 -2.55
CA MET A 71 19.95 0.10 -2.43
C MET A 71 19.92 0.80 -3.79
N ARG A 72 20.57 0.22 -4.82
CA ARG A 72 20.48 0.71 -6.20
C ARG A 72 19.04 0.71 -6.70
N ARG A 73 18.33 -0.42 -6.56
CA ARG A 73 16.92 -0.55 -6.98
C ARG A 73 15.99 0.43 -6.26
N ILE A 74 16.20 0.65 -4.96
CA ILE A 74 15.41 1.62 -4.18
C ILE A 74 15.59 3.04 -4.73
N ARG A 75 16.83 3.46 -4.98
CA ARG A 75 17.11 4.80 -5.55
C ARG A 75 16.46 4.98 -6.93
N GLU A 76 16.53 3.97 -7.78
CA GLU A 76 15.91 4.00 -9.11
C GLU A 76 14.39 4.16 -9.04
N ARG A 77 13.72 3.41 -8.15
CA ARG A 77 12.27 3.53 -7.94
C ARG A 77 11.87 4.91 -7.45
N ILE A 78 12.64 5.50 -6.52
CA ILE A 78 12.38 6.84 -6.01
C ILE A 78 12.56 7.89 -7.12
N ALA A 79 13.61 7.77 -7.93
CA ALA A 79 13.85 8.68 -9.05
C ALA A 79 12.72 8.60 -10.10
N ALA A 80 12.28 7.38 -10.44
CA ALA A 80 11.17 7.17 -11.38
C ALA A 80 9.85 7.76 -10.86
N ALA A 81 9.51 7.54 -9.58
CA ALA A 81 8.31 8.11 -8.98
C ALA A 81 8.33 9.65 -8.98
N LYS A 82 9.49 10.27 -8.71
CA LYS A 82 9.65 11.73 -8.78
C LYS A 82 9.45 12.25 -10.20
N ALA A 83 10.01 11.58 -11.20
CA ALA A 83 9.85 11.97 -12.60
C ALA A 83 8.39 11.88 -13.05
N ALA A 84 7.67 10.82 -12.65
CA ALA A 84 6.26 10.62 -12.98
C ALA A 84 5.31 11.65 -12.32
N HIS A 85 5.72 12.27 -11.21
CA HIS A 85 4.94 13.32 -10.54
C HIS A 85 5.25 14.73 -11.08
N ALA A 86 6.38 14.90 -11.77
CA ALA A 86 6.83 16.20 -12.29
C ALA A 86 6.35 16.50 -13.72
N GLY A 87 5.75 15.52 -14.41
CA GLY A 87 5.10 15.67 -15.71
C GLY A 87 3.59 15.55 -15.61
#